data_AF-A0A948YWL5-F1
#
_entry.id   AF-A0A948YWL5-F1
#
_cell.length_a   1.000
_cell.length_b   1.000
_cell.length_c   1.000
_cell.angle_alpha   90.00
_cell.angle_beta   90.00
_cell.angle_gamma   90.00
#
_symmetry.space_group_name_H-M   'P 1'
#
loop_
_entity.id
_entity.type
_entity.pdbx_description
1 polymer ?
#
loop_
_entity_poly.entity_id
_entity_poly.type
_entity_poly.pdbx_seq_one_letter_code
_entity_poly.pdbx_strand_id
1 'polypeptide(L)'
;MIVGLLGLLDLHVAILLCAMGLGVEIPVSVAIATAILLFAKACLSLADIGGLQDVAGVILILLGIFIIIPQWLLFIAAVFMGFKGLSSLAA
;
A
#
# COMPACT_ATOMS: atom_id res chain seq x y z
N MET A 1 6.78 -19.12 -0.42
CA MET A 1 7.72 -18.38 0.46
C MET A 1 7.91 -16.92 0.04
N ILE A 2 8.30 -16.63 -1.22
CA ILE A 2 8.44 -15.25 -1.72
C ILE A 2 7.08 -14.52 -1.78
N VAL A 3 6.01 -15.21 -2.16
CA VAL A 3 4.63 -14.67 -2.24
C VAL A 3 4.12 -14.20 -0.88
N GLY A 4 4.28 -14.99 0.19
CA GLY A 4 3.89 -14.59 1.55
C GLY A 4 4.65 -13.35 2.08
N LEU A 5 5.94 -13.22 1.75
CA LEU A 5 6.74 -12.05 2.14
C LEU A 5 6.25 -10.78 1.42
N LEU A 6 5.86 -10.92 0.15
CA LEU A 6 5.27 -9.83 -0.63
C LEU A 6 3.89 -9.42 -0.10
N GLY A 7 3.09 -10.36 0.42
CA GLY A 7 1.80 -10.05 1.07
C GLY A 7 1.95 -9.24 2.34
N LEU A 8 3.06 -9.42 3.06
CA LEU A 8 3.38 -8.66 4.27
C LEU A 8 3.60 -7.17 3.97
N LEU A 9 4.15 -6.85 2.79
CA LEU A 9 4.29 -5.48 2.31
C LEU A 9 2.93 -4.83 2.02
N ASP A 10 1.98 -5.55 1.41
CA ASP A 10 0.63 -5.04 1.16
C ASP A 10 -0.10 -4.76 2.47
N LEU A 11 0.06 -5.66 3.46
CA LEU A 11 -0.51 -5.48 4.79
C LEU A 11 0.07 -4.25 5.49
N HIS A 12 1.39 -4.03 5.36
CA HIS A 12 2.03 -2.81 5.85
C HIS A 12 1.45 -1.56 5.20
N VAL A 13 1.23 -1.57 3.88
CA VAL A 13 0.59 -0.45 3.17
C VAL A 13 -0.85 -0.22 3.60
N ALA A 14 -1.63 -1.28 3.80
CA ALA A 14 -2.97 -1.18 4.33
C ALA A 14 -3.00 -0.48 5.71
N ILE A 15 -2.08 -0.85 6.60
CA ILE A 15 -1.94 -0.22 7.92
C ILE A 15 -1.56 1.26 7.76
N LEU A 16 -0.63 1.56 6.86
CA LEU A 16 -0.12 2.91 6.62
C LEU A 16 -1.23 3.84 6.08
N LEU A 17 -2.02 3.38 5.11
CA LEU A 17 -3.19 4.09 4.59
C LEU A 17 -4.27 4.30 5.67
N CYS A 18 -4.51 3.30 6.53
CA CYS A 18 -5.40 3.43 7.67
C CYS A 18 -4.91 4.50 8.66
N ALA A 19 -3.62 4.50 8.98
CA ALA A 19 -3.01 5.47 9.89
C ALA A 19 -3.11 6.90 9.33
N MET A 20 -2.83 7.09 8.03
CA MET A 20 -3.05 8.37 7.35
C MET A 20 -4.51 8.79 7.39
N GLY A 21 -5.44 7.84 7.18
CA GLY A 21 -6.88 8.06 7.31
C GLY A 21 -7.25 8.51 8.72
N LEU A 22 -6.64 7.97 9.77
CA LEU A 22 -6.90 8.40 11.15
C LEU A 22 -6.24 9.73 11.53
N GLY A 23 -5.57 10.41 10.58
CA GLY A 23 -4.87 11.66 10.82
C GLY A 23 -3.54 11.50 11.55
N VAL A 24 -2.97 10.28 11.57
CA VAL A 24 -1.65 10.04 12.14
C VAL A 24 -0.60 10.60 11.18
N GLU A 25 0.28 11.45 11.70
CA GLU A 25 1.41 11.97 10.95
C GLU A 25 2.42 10.85 10.67
N ILE A 26 2.64 10.56 9.39
CA ILE A 26 3.60 9.53 8.97
C ILE A 26 4.91 10.22 8.58
N PRO A 27 6.05 9.78 9.12
CA PRO A 27 7.34 10.31 8.71
C PRO A 27 7.55 10.12 7.20
N VAL A 28 7.95 11.20 6.53
CA VAL A 28 8.14 11.22 5.06
C VAL A 28 9.12 10.13 4.61
N SER A 29 10.14 9.82 5.42
CA SER A 29 11.09 8.73 5.15
C SER A 29 10.41 7.36 5.04
N VAL A 30 9.45 7.08 5.91
CA VAL A 30 8.68 5.82 5.90
C VAL A 30 7.78 5.78 4.67
N ALA A 31 7.06 6.87 4.37
CA ALA A 31 6.19 6.95 3.22
C ALA A 31 6.95 6.74 1.89
N ILE A 32 8.12 7.36 1.74
CA ILE A 32 8.98 7.20 0.55
C ILE A 32 9.54 5.78 0.47
N ALA A 33 10.05 5.22 1.57
CA ALA A 33 10.58 3.85 1.59
C ALA A 33 9.50 2.84 1.20
N THR A 34 8.29 2.99 1.75
CA THR A 34 7.15 2.14 1.43
C THR A 34 6.74 2.29 -0.03
N ALA A 35 6.70 3.52 -0.57
CA ALA A 35 6.41 3.76 -1.98
C ALA A 35 7.43 3.08 -2.91
N ILE A 36 8.73 3.18 -2.60
CA ILE A 36 9.80 2.52 -3.39
C ILE A 36 9.64 1.00 -3.36
N LEU A 37 9.41 0.42 -2.20
CA LEU A 37 9.24 -1.03 -2.05
C LEU A 37 8.00 -1.53 -2.78
N LEU A 38 6.89 -0.79 -2.71
CA LEU A 38 5.65 -1.14 -3.40
C LEU A 38 5.79 -1.00 -4.91
N PHE A 39 6.53 0.01 -5.38
CA PHE A 39 6.82 0.18 -6.79
C PHE A 39 7.74 -0.92 -7.32
N ALA A 40 8.79 -1.26 -6.59
CA ALA A 40 9.66 -2.40 -6.91
C ALA A 40 8.86 -3.71 -6.98
N LYS A 41 7.92 -3.90 -6.05
CA LYS A 41 6.98 -5.02 -6.08
C LYS A 41 6.07 -4.98 -7.31
N ALA A 42 5.51 -3.83 -7.65
CA ALA A 42 4.68 -3.68 -8.84
C ALA A 42 5.44 -4.08 -10.11
N CYS A 43 6.72 -3.72 -10.21
CA CYS A 43 7.61 -4.14 -11.29
C CYS A 43 7.87 -5.66 -11.32
N LEU A 44 7.97 -6.31 -10.16
CA LEU A 44 8.11 -7.76 -10.09
C LEU A 44 6.81 -8.51 -10.43
N SER A 45 5.66 -7.87 -10.23
CA SER A 45 4.31 -8.44 -10.41
C SER A 45 3.62 -8.00 -11.71
N LEU A 46 4.36 -7.46 -12.69
CA LEU A 46 3.87 -6.82 -13.92
C LEU A 46 2.90 -7.66 -14.80
N ALA A 47 2.74 -8.95 -14.53
CA ALA A 47 1.84 -9.85 -15.27
C ALA A 47 0.43 -10.01 -14.64
N ASP A 48 0.20 -9.50 -13.42
CA ASP A 48 -1.04 -9.77 -12.67
C ASP A 48 -1.80 -8.51 -12.22
N ILE A 49 -3.12 -8.66 -12.05
CA ILE A 49 -4.08 -7.64 -11.58
C ILE A 49 -3.59 -6.93 -10.29
N GLY A 50 -2.75 -7.61 -9.49
CA GLY A 50 -2.14 -7.05 -8.29
C GLY A 50 -1.24 -5.83 -8.53
N GLY A 51 -0.58 -5.70 -9.68
CA GLY A 51 0.33 -4.58 -9.97
C GLY A 51 -0.39 -3.23 -10.04
N LEU A 52 -1.65 -3.22 -10.50
CA LEU A 52 -2.46 -2.01 -10.59
C LEU A 52 -2.84 -1.47 -9.20
N GLN A 53 -3.09 -2.37 -8.24
CA GLN A 53 -3.38 -2.01 -6.84
C GLN A 53 -2.13 -1.47 -6.15
N ASP A 54 -0.95 -2.02 -6.44
CA ASP A 54 0.33 -1.51 -5.93
C ASP A 54 0.58 -0.09 -6.42
N VAL A 55 0.42 0.17 -7.72
CA VAL A 55 0.59 1.51 -8.28
C VAL A 55 -0.42 2.50 -7.67
N ALA A 56 -1.67 2.11 -7.49
CA ALA A 56 -2.67 2.95 -6.82
C ALA A 56 -2.29 3.28 -5.38
N GLY A 57 -1.75 2.30 -4.64
CA GLY A 57 -1.22 2.51 -3.28
C GLY A 57 -0.06 3.49 -3.23
N VAL A 58 0.90 3.35 -4.15
CA VAL A 58 2.03 4.30 -4.29
C VAL A 58 1.52 5.72 -4.50
N ILE A 59 0.58 5.89 -5.44
CA ILE A 59 0.01 7.21 -5.76
C ILE A 59 -0.67 7.81 -4.52
N LEU A 60 -1.47 7.02 -3.80
CA LEU A 60 -2.17 7.49 -2.60
C LEU A 60 -1.22 7.86 -1.46
N ILE A 61 -0.16 7.07 -1.23
CA ILE A 61 0.86 7.38 -0.23
C ILE A 61 1.57 8.69 -0.59
N LEU A 62 2.04 8.81 -1.84
CA LEU A 62 2.78 9.99 -2.28
C LEU A 62 1.90 11.25 -2.28
N LEU A 63 0.67 11.17 -2.78
CA LEU A 63 -0.27 12.28 -2.74
C LEU A 63 -0.61 12.69 -1.30
N GLY A 64 -0.76 11.71 -0.40
CA GLY A 64 -1.11 11.97 0.99
C GLY A 64 0.01 12.66 1.79
N ILE A 65 1.23 12.74 1.26
CA ILE A 65 2.31 13.58 1.83
C ILE A 65 2.04 15.06 1.55
N PHE A 66 1.49 15.40 0.38
CA PHE A 66 1.37 16.78 -0.09
C PHE A 66 -0.05 17.34 0.03
N ILE A 67 -1.07 16.48 0.04
CA ILE A 67 -2.48 16.85 -0.06
C ILE A 67 -3.28 16.05 0.98
N ILE A 68 -4.26 16.71 1.60
CA ILE A 68 -5.24 16.04 2.47
C ILE A 68 -6.17 15.21 1.59
N ILE A 69 -5.99 13.89 1.62
CA ILE A 69 -6.84 12.95 0.89
C ILE A 69 -8.11 12.69 1.73
N PRO A 70 -9.30 12.60 1.09
CA PRO A 70 -10.52 12.23 1.79
C PRO A 70 -10.37 10.88 2.51
N GLN A 71 -10.72 10.87 3.79
CA GLN A 71 -10.55 9.72 4.69
C GLN A 71 -11.15 8.41 4.15
N TRP A 72 -12.34 8.50 3.56
CA TRP A 72 -13.06 7.37 2.98
C TRP A 72 -12.29 6.73 1.83
N LEU A 73 -11.56 7.51 1.03
CA LEU A 73 -10.75 7.00 -0.08
C LEU A 73 -9.56 6.18 0.43
N LEU A 74 -8.90 6.67 1.49
CA LEU A 74 -7.78 5.98 2.15
C LEU A 74 -8.23 4.65 2.76
N PHE A 75 -9.39 4.63 3.42
CA PHE A 75 -9.94 3.40 4.00
C PHE A 75 -10.34 2.37 2.93
N ILE A 76 -10.95 2.81 1.83
CA ILE A 76 -11.27 1.89 0.72
C ILE A 76 -9.98 1.26 0.18
N ALA A 77 -8.95 2.07 -0.08
CA ALA A 77 -7.67 1.57 -0.55
C ALA A 77 -6.98 0.65 0.46
N ALA A 78 -7.07 0.96 1.76
CA ALA A 78 -6.56 0.11 2.83
C ALA A 78 -7.26 -1.25 2.87
N VAL A 79 -8.58 -1.32 2.68
CA VAL A 79 -9.32 -2.58 2.62
C VAL A 79 -8.87 -3.44 1.43
N PHE A 80 -8.73 -2.84 0.24
CA PHE A 80 -8.26 -3.57 -0.94
C PHE A 80 -6.84 -4.11 -0.76
N MET A 81 -5.92 -3.27 -0.26
CA MET A 81 -4.56 -3.68 0.07
C MET A 81 -4.52 -4.77 1.15
N GLY A 82 -5.36 -4.65 2.18
CA GLY A 82 -5.44 -5.63 3.26
C GLY A 82 -5.92 -6.99 2.76
N PHE A 83 -6.97 -7.03 1.95
CA PHE A 83 -7.45 -8.28 1.33
C PHE A 83 -6.39 -8.92 0.44
N LYS A 84 -5.69 -8.13 -0.38
CA LYS A 84 -4.59 -8.60 -1.22
C LYS A 84 -3.42 -9.15 -0.38
N GLY A 85 -3.03 -8.45 0.68
CA GLY A 85 -1.95 -8.89 1.55
C GLY A 85 -2.27 -10.20 2.26
N LEU A 86 -3.49 -10.33 2.78
CA LEU A 86 -3.97 -11.55 3.43
C LEU A 86 -4.07 -12.72 2.45
N SER A 87 -4.57 -12.50 1.23
CA SER A 87 -4.64 -13.58 0.22
C SER A 87 -3.26 -14.05 -0.21
N SER A 88 -2.30 -13.13 -0.35
CA SER A 88 -0.91 -13.44 -0.67
C SER A 88 -0.16 -14.13 0.48
N LEU A 89 -0.57 -13.91 1.74
CA LEU A 89 -0.01 -14.62 2.90
C LEU A 89 -0.54 -16.05 3.03
N ALA A 90 -1.79 -16.28 2.60
CA ALA A 90 -2.44 -17.58 2.66
C ALA A 90 -2.06 -18.52 1.49
N ALA A 91 -1.34 -18.01 0.48
CA ALA A 91 -0.89 -18.72 -0.72
C ALA A 91 0.59 -19.15 -0.62
#